data_AF-A0A928IWU5-F1
#
_entry.id   AF-A0A928IWU5-F1
#
_cell.length_a   1.000
_cell.length_b   1.000
_cell.length_c   1.000
_cell.angle_alpha   90.00
_cell.angle_beta   90.00
_cell.angle_gamma   90.00
#
_symmetry.space_group_name_H-M   'P 1'
#
loop_
_entity.id
_entity.type
_entity.pdbx_description
1 polymer ?
#
loop_
_entity_poly.entity_id
_entity_poly.type
_entity_poly.pdbx_seq_one_letter_code
_entity_poly.pdbx_strand_id
1 'polypeptide(L)'
;MEKLYLLAKGYTNRFPNGNNPYQITTRVLEECGEVASEVNHFEKSGIKSLKHGEPSKQHLADEIKQAINALVQLAVYYNVETELEESIDRSLAKMKNENLL
;
A
#
# COMPACT_ATOMS: atom_id res chain seq x y z
N MET A 1 7.97 -1.09 -11.43
CA MET A 1 7.40 0.01 -10.61
C MET A 1 6.52 0.97 -11.41
N GLU A 2 6.74 1.14 -12.72
CA GLU A 2 5.95 2.01 -13.60
C GLU A 2 4.44 2.03 -13.36
N LYS A 3 3.76 0.87 -13.31
CA LYS A 3 2.31 0.79 -13.06
C LYS A 3 1.89 1.43 -11.73
N LEU A 4 2.70 1.31 -10.68
CA LEU A 4 2.43 1.90 -9.37
C LEU A 4 2.61 3.42 -9.41
N TYR A 5 3.63 3.91 -10.10
CA TYR A 5 3.82 5.35 -10.28
C TYR A 5 2.72 5.98 -11.12
N LEU A 6 2.25 5.31 -12.18
CA LEU A 6 1.10 5.75 -12.96
C LEU A 6 -0.17 5.79 -12.12
N LEU A 7 -0.39 4.79 -11.25
CA LEU A 7 -1.51 4.77 -10.32
C LEU A 7 -1.46 5.95 -9.35
N ALA A 8 -0.31 6.17 -8.71
CA ALA A 8 -0.11 7.27 -7.76
C ALA A 8 -0.29 8.65 -8.41
N LYS A 9 0.24 8.85 -9.63
CA LYS A 9 0.00 10.06 -10.42
C LYS A 9 -1.47 10.23 -10.76
N GLY A 10 -2.17 9.15 -11.15
CA GLY A 10 -3.60 9.16 -11.42
C GLY A 10 -4.44 9.59 -10.21
N TYR A 11 -4.16 9.04 -9.02
CA TYR A 11 -4.85 9.44 -7.79
C TYR A 11 -4.55 10.88 -7.38
N THR A 12 -3.31 11.32 -7.56
CA THR A 12 -2.91 12.70 -7.27
C THR A 12 -3.69 13.69 -8.14
N ASN A 13 -3.82 13.38 -9.44
CA ASN A 13 -4.60 14.19 -10.39
C ASN A 13 -6.10 14.15 -10.11
N ARG A 14 -6.63 13.00 -9.65
CA ARG A 14 -8.04 12.85 -9.30
C ARG A 14 -8.43 13.66 -8.06
N PHE A 15 -7.54 13.81 -7.09
CA PHE A 15 -7.79 14.47 -5.81
C PHE A 15 -6.73 15.56 -5.51
N PRO A 16 -6.69 16.66 -6.27
CA PRO A 16 -5.58 17.62 -6.23
C PRO A 16 -5.43 18.34 -4.88
N ASN A 17 -6.53 18.51 -4.13
CA ASN A 17 -6.56 19.29 -2.88
C ASN A 17 -6.30 18.45 -1.61
N GLY A 18 -5.77 17.22 -1.74
CA GLY A 18 -5.57 16.28 -0.64
C GLY A 18 -4.22 15.55 -0.67
N ASN A 19 -3.20 16.17 -1.26
CA ASN A 19 -1.89 15.54 -1.52
C ASN A 19 -0.72 16.30 -0.87
N ASN A 20 -0.94 17.07 0.20
CA ASN A 20 0.20 17.48 1.01
C ASN A 20 0.78 16.24 1.75
N PRO A 21 2.05 16.26 2.18
CA PRO A 21 2.71 15.05 2.65
C PRO A 21 2.11 14.53 3.95
N TYR A 22 1.58 15.41 4.80
CA TYR A 22 0.87 15.03 6.03
C TYR A 22 -0.44 14.32 5.72
N GLN A 23 -1.21 14.80 4.74
CA GLN A 23 -2.44 14.15 4.29
C GLN A 23 -2.16 12.79 3.64
N ILE A 24 -1.11 12.69 2.81
CA ILE A 24 -0.69 11.40 2.24
C ILE A 24 -0.29 10.44 3.37
N THR A 25 0.42 10.93 4.39
CA THR A 25 0.81 10.13 5.56
C THR A 25 -0.39 9.66 6.37
N THR A 26 -1.40 10.51 6.57
CA THR A 26 -2.67 10.10 7.19
C THR A 26 -3.34 8.98 6.39
N ARG A 27 -3.38 9.10 5.06
CA ARG A 27 -3.90 8.04 4.18
C ARG A 27 -3.12 6.75 4.35
N VAL A 28 -1.78 6.78 4.37
CA VAL A 28 -0.97 5.57 4.64
C VAL A 28 -1.41 4.86 5.93
N LEU A 29 -1.68 5.61 7.01
CA LEU A 29 -2.10 5.03 8.28
C LEU A 29 -3.54 4.49 8.23
N GLU A 30 -4.45 5.21 7.57
CA GLU A 30 -5.83 4.80 7.33
C GLU A 30 -5.88 3.47 6.58
N GLU A 31 -5.24 3.40 5.41
CA GLU A 31 -5.21 2.19 4.57
C GLU A 31 -4.53 1.02 5.29
N CYS A 32 -3.45 1.25 6.06
CA CYS A 32 -2.84 0.21 6.88
C CYS A 32 -3.80 -0.32 7.96
N GLY A 33 -4.62 0.56 8.55
CA GLY A 33 -5.66 0.18 9.50
C GLY A 33 -6.76 -0.66 8.84
N GLU A 34 -7.14 -0.35 7.61
CA GLU A 34 -8.09 -1.13 6.82
C GLU A 34 -7.54 -2.52 6.46
N VAL A 35 -6.28 -2.60 5.99
CA VAL A 35 -5.59 -3.89 5.78
C VAL A 35 -5.57 -4.73 7.06
N ALA A 36 -5.21 -4.14 8.20
CA ALA A 36 -5.22 -4.85 9.48
C ALA A 36 -6.63 -5.31 9.86
N SER A 37 -7.65 -4.52 9.54
CA SER A 37 -9.03 -4.91 9.77
C SER A 37 -9.48 -6.07 8.88
N GLU A 38 -9.06 -6.13 7.61
CA GLU A 38 -9.37 -7.27 6.72
C GLU A 38 -8.66 -8.53 7.20
N VAL A 39 -7.39 -8.43 7.65
CA VAL A 39 -6.68 -9.55 8.29
C VAL A 39 -7.46 -10.08 9.50
N ASN A 40 -7.93 -9.20 10.38
CA ASN A 40 -8.76 -9.62 11.53
C ASN A 40 -10.03 -10.35 11.09
N HIS A 41 -10.66 -9.92 10.00
CA HIS A 41 -11.83 -10.59 9.43
C HIS A 41 -11.48 -11.99 8.91
N PHE A 42 -10.38 -12.14 8.18
CA PHE A 42 -9.87 -13.43 7.69
C PHE A 42 -9.51 -14.41 8.82
N GLU A 43 -8.86 -13.92 9.86
CA GLU A 43 -8.48 -14.71 11.05
C GLU A 43 -9.66 -14.94 12.02
N LYS A 44 -10.85 -14.49 11.64
CA LYS A 44 -12.09 -14.57 12.44
C LYS A 44 -11.96 -13.96 13.84
N SER A 45 -11.06 -12.98 14.00
CA SER A 45 -10.81 -12.31 15.25
C SER A 45 -11.69 -11.05 15.40
N GLY A 46 -12.16 -10.79 16.63
CA GLY A 46 -12.96 -9.61 16.95
C GLY A 46 -14.42 -9.64 16.48
N ILE A 47 -15.10 -8.49 16.56
CA ILE A 47 -16.56 -8.40 16.33
C ILE A 47 -16.95 -8.40 14.85
N LYS A 48 -16.01 -8.17 13.93
CA LYS A 48 -16.28 -8.12 12.48
C LYS A 48 -16.66 -9.49 11.91
N SER A 49 -16.01 -10.56 12.38
CA SER A 49 -16.38 -11.94 12.00
C SER A 49 -17.81 -12.31 12.39
N LEU A 50 -18.34 -11.68 13.45
CA LEU A 50 -19.73 -11.85 13.90
C LEU A 50 -20.73 -10.98 13.12
N LYS A 51 -20.28 -9.90 12.46
CA LYS A 51 -21.16 -8.87 11.87
C LYS A 51 -21.19 -8.84 10.34
N HIS A 52 -20.10 -9.25 9.67
CA HIS A 52 -19.90 -8.96 8.24
C HIS A 52 -19.82 -10.20 7.33
N GLY A 53 -20.21 -11.37 7.83
CA GLY A 53 -20.21 -12.60 7.04
C GLY A 53 -18.79 -13.10 6.74
N GLU A 54 -18.61 -13.78 5.61
CA GLU A 54 -17.30 -14.31 5.21
C GLU A 54 -16.39 -13.21 4.65
N PRO A 55 -15.07 -13.29 4.90
CA PRO A 55 -14.11 -12.31 4.41
C PRO A 55 -13.97 -12.35 2.88
N SER A 56 -13.68 -11.18 2.27
CA SER A 56 -13.57 -11.04 0.81
C SER A 56 -12.11 -10.89 0.39
N LYS A 57 -11.63 -11.81 -0.45
CA LYS A 57 -10.27 -11.71 -1.06
C LYS A 57 -10.13 -10.44 -1.89
N GLN A 58 -11.21 -10.00 -2.54
CA GLN A 58 -11.20 -8.79 -3.34
C GLN A 58 -11.03 -7.55 -2.46
N HIS A 59 -11.73 -7.48 -1.32
CA HIS A 59 -11.58 -6.34 -0.40
C HIS A 59 -10.16 -6.25 0.16
N LEU A 60 -9.60 -7.37 0.64
CA LEU A 60 -8.22 -7.40 1.10
C LEU A 60 -7.24 -6.93 0.01
N ALA A 61 -7.41 -7.38 -1.24
CA ALA A 61 -6.57 -6.94 -2.34
C ALA A 61 -6.72 -5.44 -2.64
N ASP A 62 -7.94 -4.91 -2.53
CA ASP A 62 -8.21 -3.49 -2.70
C ASP A 62 -7.52 -2.66 -1.62
N GLU A 63 -7.63 -3.01 -0.34
CA GLU A 63 -6.98 -2.26 0.75
C GLU A 63 -5.46 -2.33 0.67
N ILE A 64 -4.89 -3.49 0.33
CA ILE A 64 -3.44 -3.61 0.08
C ILE A 64 -3.01 -2.67 -1.06
N LYS A 65 -3.78 -2.61 -2.14
CA LYS A 65 -3.51 -1.70 -3.27
C LYS A 65 -3.60 -0.24 -2.83
N GLN A 66 -4.58 0.13 -2.01
CA GLN A 66 -4.71 1.50 -1.49
C GLN A 66 -3.50 1.90 -0.65
N ALA A 67 -3.07 1.02 0.27
CA ALA A 67 -1.89 1.23 1.10
C ALA A 67 -0.60 1.37 0.28
N ILE A 68 -0.39 0.50 -0.70
CA ILE A 68 0.76 0.59 -1.63
C ILE A 68 0.71 1.91 -2.40
N ASN A 69 -0.46 2.29 -2.92
CA ASN A 69 -0.62 3.54 -3.65
C ASN A 69 -0.26 4.76 -2.79
N ALA A 70 -0.73 4.82 -1.54
CA ALA A 70 -0.42 5.92 -0.63
C ALA A 70 1.09 6.02 -0.32
N LEU A 71 1.77 4.89 -0.14
CA LEU A 71 3.24 4.85 0.02
C LEU A 71 3.96 5.35 -1.24
N VAL A 72 3.50 4.92 -2.42
CA VAL A 72 4.09 5.35 -3.69
C VAL A 72 3.80 6.83 -3.98
N GLN A 73 2.67 7.37 -3.53
CA GLN A 73 2.42 8.81 -3.57
C GLN A 73 3.46 9.61 -2.77
N LEU A 74 3.94 9.11 -1.63
CA LEU A 74 5.06 9.77 -0.91
C LEU A 74 6.36 9.71 -1.72
N ALA A 75 6.64 8.58 -2.37
CA ALA A 75 7.83 8.45 -3.21
C ALA A 75 7.83 9.49 -4.35
N VAL A 76 6.68 9.63 -5.03
CA VAL A 76 6.49 10.63 -6.09
C VAL A 76 6.52 12.06 -5.53
N TYR A 77 5.89 12.31 -4.37
CA TYR A 77 5.85 13.65 -3.77
C TYR A 77 7.26 14.18 -3.45
N TYR A 78 8.13 13.31 -2.94
CA TYR A 78 9.52 13.66 -2.59
C TYR A 78 10.53 13.45 -3.73
N ASN A 79 10.09 12.95 -4.90
CA ASN A 79 10.94 12.59 -6.03
C ASN A 79 12.02 11.55 -5.69
N VAL A 80 11.67 10.52 -4.91
CA VAL A 80 12.58 9.44 -4.48
C VAL A 80 12.32 8.11 -5.20
N GLU A 81 11.72 8.16 -6.40
CA GLU A 81 11.38 6.95 -7.16
C GLU A 81 12.62 6.11 -7.51
N THR A 82 13.70 6.75 -7.95
CA THR A 82 14.94 6.07 -8.32
C THR A 82 15.57 5.38 -7.12
N GLU A 83 15.69 6.08 -5.99
CA GLU A 83 16.28 5.54 -4.75
C GLU A 83 15.45 4.35 -4.22
N LEU A 84 14.12 4.42 -4.35
CA LEU A 84 13.24 3.33 -3.96
C LEU A 84 13.44 2.10 -4.86
N GLU A 85 13.49 2.27 -6.19
CA GLU A 85 13.77 1.19 -7.14
C GLU A 85 15.12 0.52 -6.86
N GLU A 86 16.18 1.31 -6.71
CA GLU A 86 17.50 0.78 -6.41
C GLU A 86 17.55 0.04 -5.07
N SER A 87 16.81 0.51 -4.06
CA SER A 87 16.72 -0.15 -2.76
C SER A 87 16.04 -1.51 -2.85
N ILE A 88 15.00 -1.63 -3.68
CA ILE A 88 14.34 -2.90 -3.96
C ILE A 88 15.31 -3.84 -4.69
N ASP A 89 15.99 -3.35 -5.73
CA ASP A 89 16.94 -4.16 -6.51
C ASP A 89 18.11 -4.68 -5.66
N ARG A 90 18.69 -3.84 -4.80
CA ARG A 90 19.71 -4.26 -3.83
C ARG A 90 19.21 -5.37 -2.92
N SER A 91 17.97 -5.27 -2.44
CA SER A 91 17.36 -6.28 -1.56
C SER A 91 17.14 -7.60 -2.30
N LEU A 92 16.63 -7.55 -3.53
CA LEU A 92 16.41 -8.74 -4.36
C LEU A 92 17.72 -9.43 -4.74
N ALA A 93 18.76 -8.67 -5.09
CA ALA A 93 20.08 -9.22 -5.39
C ALA A 93 20.67 -9.94 -4.18
N LYS A 94 20.52 -9.36 -2.98
CA LYS A 94 20.93 -9.99 -1.72
C LYS A 94 20.19 -11.30 -1.47
N MET A 95 18.86 -11.32 -1.60
CA MET A 95 18.04 -12.52 -1.41
C MET A 95 18.40 -13.66 -2.38
N LYS A 96 18.73 -13.33 -3.65
CA LYS A 96 19.24 -14.31 -4.62
C LYS A 96 20.57 -14.92 -4.20
N ASN A 97 21.49 -14.09 -3.69
CA ASN A 97 22.78 -14.57 -3.20
C ASN A 97 22.63 -15.47 -1.94
N GLU A 98 21.56 -15.26 -1.18
CA GLU A 98 21.20 -16.07 -0.01
C GLU A 98 20.38 -17.33 -0.37
N ASN A 99 20.07 -17.58 -1.66
CA ASN A 99 19.18 -18.64 -2.14
C ASN A 99 17.76 -18.61 -1.53
N LEU A 100 17.24 -17.42 -1.25
CA LEU A 100 15.87 -17.21 -0.77
C LEU A 100 14.86 -16.99 -1.92
N LEU A 101 15.37 -16.78 -3.14
CA LEU A 101 14.64 -16.55 -4.39
C LEU A 101 15.31 -17.29 -5.55
#